data_AF-A0A8T4ENL2-F1
#
_entry.id   AF-A0A8T4ENL2-F1
#
_cell.length_a   1.000
_cell.length_b   1.000
_cell.length_c   1.000
_cell.angle_alpha   90.00
_cell.angle_beta   90.00
_cell.angle_gamma   90.00
#
_symmetry.space_group_name_H-M   'P 1'
#
loop_
_entity.id
_entity.type
_entity.pdbx_description
1 polymer ?
#
loop_
_entity_poly.entity_id
_entity_poly.type
_entity_poly.pdbx_seq_one_letter_code
_entity_poly.pdbx_strand_id
1 'polypeptide(L)'
;MSLQITKQKAKEVRLGTYPYTYARISCMKTTLLKKEDYARLMKMTPNEIIEFLQETTYRKEINELAIKYSGTQLVEIALNRNLEDVFAKLRRISKPELVR
;
A
#
# COMPACT_ATOMS: atom_id res chain seq x y z
N MET A 1 44.20 26.46 20.22
CA MET A 1 42.86 25.90 20.47
C MET A 1 42.30 25.44 19.13
N SER A 2 42.56 24.18 18.77
CA SER A 2 42.32 23.65 17.43
C SER A 2 41.14 22.67 17.49
N LEU A 3 39.98 23.09 16.99
CA LEU A 3 38.78 22.26 16.90
C LEU A 3 39.03 21.10 15.92
N GLN A 4 39.15 19.88 16.44
CA GLN A 4 39.12 18.68 15.61
C GLN A 4 37.69 18.39 15.18
N ILE A 5 37.39 18.64 13.91
CA ILE A 5 36.12 18.25 13.29
C ILE A 5 36.16 16.73 13.09
N THR A 6 35.48 15.99 13.96
CA THR A 6 35.35 14.54 13.87
C THR A 6 34.53 14.16 12.63
N LYS A 7 35.19 13.78 11.53
CA LYS A 7 34.52 13.17 10.37
C LYS A 7 33.91 11.84 10.81
N GLN A 8 32.60 11.82 11.10
CA GLN A 8 31.88 10.56 11.25
C GLN A 8 31.98 9.80 9.93
N LYS A 9 32.62 8.63 9.96
CA LYS A 9 32.68 7.71 8.81
C LYS A 9 31.25 7.35 8.41
N ALA A 10 30.89 7.63 7.16
CA ALA A 10 29.64 7.19 6.57
C ALA A 10 29.54 5.66 6.70
N LYS A 11 28.49 5.19 7.37
CA LYS A 11 28.23 3.75 7.56
C LYS A 11 27.95 3.15 6.18
N GLU A 12 28.76 2.18 5.77
CA GLU A 12 28.63 1.53 4.47
C GLU A 12 27.28 0.80 4.38
N VAL A 13 26.36 1.34 3.59
CA VAL A 13 25.02 0.77 3.43
C VAL A 13 25.10 -0.42 2.49
N ARG A 14 25.06 -1.64 3.04
CA ARG A 14 24.94 -2.86 2.25
C ARG A 14 23.52 -2.98 1.71
N LEU A 15 23.34 -2.60 0.46
CA LEU A 15 22.09 -2.78 -0.27
C LEU A 15 22.02 -4.22 -0.81
N GLY A 16 20.92 -4.93 -0.53
CA GLY A 16 20.68 -6.28 -1.08
C GLY A 16 20.46 -6.25 -2.60
N THR A 17 20.17 -7.40 -3.20
CA THR A 17 20.07 -7.57 -4.67
C THR A 17 19.06 -6.64 -5.36
N TYR A 18 18.00 -6.20 -4.66
CA TYR A 18 16.92 -5.35 -5.21
C TYR A 18 16.49 -4.24 -4.25
N PRO A 19 17.33 -3.22 -3.99
CA PRO A 19 17.07 -2.23 -2.96
C PRO A 19 15.90 -1.31 -3.30
N TYR A 20 15.74 -0.93 -4.58
CA TYR A 20 14.63 -0.09 -5.03
C TYR A 20 13.27 -0.80 -4.90
N THR A 21 13.18 -2.03 -5.43
CA THR A 21 11.95 -2.83 -5.38
C THR A 21 11.56 -3.11 -3.93
N TYR A 22 12.52 -3.46 -3.08
CA TYR A 22 12.28 -3.64 -1.64
C TYR A 22 11.76 -2.36 -0.97
N ALA A 23 12.46 -1.23 -1.16
CA ALA A 23 12.04 0.04 -0.55
C ALA A 23 10.62 0.45 -1.00
N ARG A 24 10.30 0.25 -2.29
CA ARG A 24 8.98 0.56 -2.83
C ARG A 24 7.90 -0.35 -2.25
N ILE A 25 8.13 -1.66 -2.15
CA ILE A 25 7.20 -2.62 -1.54
C ILE A 25 7.01 -2.30 -0.05
N SER A 26 8.07 -1.99 0.68
CA SER A 26 8.00 -1.64 2.09
C SER A 26 7.13 -0.41 2.32
N CYS A 27 7.25 0.62 1.47
CA CYS A 27 6.37 1.79 1.51
C CYS A 27 4.92 1.45 1.10
N MET A 28 4.71 0.55 0.15
CA MET A 28 3.35 0.09 -0.20
C MET A 28 2.71 -0.73 0.92
N LYS A 29 3.48 -1.47 1.71
CA LYS A 29 2.95 -2.22 2.86
C LYS A 29 2.41 -1.31 3.96
N THR A 30 2.93 -0.09 4.11
CA THR A 30 2.47 0.82 5.17
C THR A 30 1.08 1.40 4.91
N THR A 31 0.56 1.30 3.67
CA THR A 31 -0.79 1.77 3.33
C THR A 31 -1.87 0.72 3.59
N LEU A 32 -1.49 -0.50 3.98
CA LEU A 32 -2.45 -1.53 4.37
C LEU A 32 -3.16 -1.15 5.68
N LEU A 33 -4.41 -1.60 5.80
CA LEU A 33 -5.21 -1.44 7.01
C LEU A 33 -4.47 -2.03 8.22
N LYS A 34 -4.45 -1.29 9.33
CA LYS A 34 -3.79 -1.74 10.55
C LYS A 34 -4.71 -2.69 11.32
N LYS A 35 -4.13 -3.40 12.28
CA LYS A 35 -4.88 -4.29 13.18
C LYS A 35 -5.98 -3.57 13.95
N GLU A 36 -5.76 -2.30 14.29
CA GLU A 36 -6.74 -1.43 14.96
C GLU A 36 -7.96 -1.15 14.08
N ASP A 37 -7.75 -0.92 12.79
CA ASP A 37 -8.81 -0.68 11.81
C ASP A 37 -9.68 -1.94 11.66
N TYR A 38 -9.08 -3.13 11.71
CA TYR A 38 -9.82 -4.40 11.65
C TYR A 38 -10.84 -4.56 12.77
N ALA A 39 -10.49 -4.13 13.99
CA ALA A 39 -11.42 -4.15 15.13
C ALA A 39 -12.57 -3.16 14.98
N ARG A 40 -12.37 -2.06 14.24
CA ARG A 40 -13.43 -1.10 13.90
C ARG A 40 -14.35 -1.67 12.82
N LEU A 41 -13.77 -2.24 11.76
CA LEU A 41 -14.51 -2.86 10.66
C LEU A 41 -15.48 -3.95 11.12
N MET A 42 -15.08 -4.77 12.10
CA MET A 42 -15.96 -5.81 12.66
C MET A 42 -17.23 -5.27 13.37
N LYS A 43 -17.26 -4.00 13.73
CA LYS A 43 -18.41 -3.35 14.40
C LYS A 43 -19.25 -2.49 13.46
N MET A 44 -18.79 -2.30 12.22
CA MET A 44 -19.41 -1.42 11.23
C MET A 44 -20.38 -2.19 10.34
N THR A 45 -21.42 -1.52 9.88
CA THR A 45 -22.29 -1.99 8.80
C THR A 45 -21.59 -1.87 7.44
N PRO A 46 -22.03 -2.59 6.40
CA PRO A 46 -21.41 -2.52 5.07
C PRO A 46 -21.34 -1.10 4.46
N ASN A 47 -22.32 -0.24 4.77
CA ASN A 47 -22.32 1.15 4.29
C ASN A 47 -21.27 2.00 5.02
N GLU A 48 -21.12 1.83 6.33
CA GLU A 48 -20.08 2.50 7.11
C GLU A 48 -18.68 2.04 6.68
N ILE A 49 -18.53 0.77 6.29
CA ILE A 49 -17.28 0.26 5.72
C ILE A 49 -16.96 0.98 4.40
N ILE A 50 -17.96 1.22 3.53
CA ILE A 50 -17.75 1.95 2.27
C ILE A 50 -17.28 3.38 2.56
N GLU A 51 -17.92 4.07 3.48
CA GLU A 51 -17.56 5.45 3.87
C GLU A 51 -16.15 5.49 4.46
N PHE A 52 -15.82 4.57 5.36
CA PHE A 52 -14.46 4.42 5.90
C PHE A 52 -13.44 4.14 4.80
N LEU A 53 -13.72 3.25 3.85
CA LEU A 53 -12.81 2.94 2.75
C LEU A 53 -12.65 4.12 1.78
N GLN A 54 -13.66 5.00 1.63
CA GLN A 54 -13.56 6.23 0.85
C GLN A 54 -12.60 7.27 1.46
N GLU A 55 -12.33 7.22 2.75
CA GLU A 55 -11.32 8.08 3.40
C GLU A 55 -9.88 7.58 3.18
N THR A 56 -9.73 6.33 2.73
CA THR A 56 -8.43 5.68 2.54
C THR A 56 -7.99 5.66 1.06
N THR A 57 -6.99 4.85 0.74
CA THR A 57 -6.48 4.67 -0.63
C THR A 57 -7.47 4.05 -1.60
N TYR A 58 -8.58 3.45 -1.13
CA TYR A 58 -9.59 2.80 -1.98
C TYR A 58 -10.64 3.78 -2.56
N ARG A 59 -10.54 5.07 -2.24
CA ARG A 59 -11.49 6.11 -2.67
C ARG A 59 -11.75 6.12 -4.17
N LYS A 60 -10.69 5.96 -4.97
CA LYS A 60 -10.75 6.10 -6.42
C LYS A 60 -11.62 5.00 -7.02
N GLU A 61 -11.34 3.76 -6.66
CA GLU A 61 -12.01 2.56 -7.14
C GLU A 61 -13.47 2.55 -6.69
N ILE A 62 -13.74 2.93 -5.44
CA ILE A 62 -15.11 3.04 -4.93
C ILE A 62 -15.90 4.08 -5.70
N ASN A 63 -15.34 5.28 -5.94
CA ASN A 63 -16.04 6.34 -6.67
C ASN A 63 -16.34 5.96 -8.12
N GLU A 64 -15.42 5.26 -8.79
CA GLU A 64 -15.63 4.78 -10.17
C GLU A 64 -16.70 3.68 -10.23
N LEU A 65 -16.73 2.77 -9.25
CA LEU A 65 -17.61 1.60 -9.24
C LEU A 65 -18.98 1.86 -8.61
N ALA A 66 -19.11 2.91 -7.78
CA ALA A 66 -20.35 3.29 -7.11
C ALA A 66 -21.49 3.66 -8.08
N ILE A 67 -21.16 3.98 -9.33
CA ILE A 67 -22.15 4.23 -10.40
C ILE A 67 -22.93 2.95 -10.74
N LYS A 68 -22.30 1.78 -10.58
CA LYS A 68 -22.79 0.49 -11.12
C LYS A 68 -23.08 -0.57 -10.07
N TYR A 69 -22.42 -0.50 -8.92
CA TYR A 69 -22.53 -1.47 -7.84
C TYR A 69 -22.87 -0.79 -6.51
N SER A 70 -23.53 -1.51 -5.61
CA SER A 70 -23.94 -1.01 -4.30
C SER A 70 -23.69 -2.02 -3.18
N GLY A 71 -23.63 -1.52 -1.93
CA GLY A 71 -23.45 -2.33 -0.74
C GLY A 71 -22.20 -3.22 -0.78
N THR A 72 -22.33 -4.46 -0.31
CA THR A 72 -21.22 -5.41 -0.21
C THR A 72 -20.54 -5.70 -1.55
N GLN A 73 -21.30 -5.72 -2.65
CA GLN A 73 -20.76 -6.00 -3.98
C GLN A 73 -19.82 -4.89 -4.46
N LEU A 74 -20.12 -3.63 -4.13
CA LEU A 74 -19.24 -2.51 -4.42
C LEU A 74 -17.88 -2.66 -3.73
N VAL A 75 -17.89 -3.03 -2.45
CA VAL A 75 -16.68 -3.22 -1.64
C VAL A 75 -15.80 -4.31 -2.24
N GLU A 76 -16.39 -5.46 -2.57
CA GLU A 76 -15.66 -6.60 -3.13
C GLU A 76 -15.00 -6.27 -4.47
N ILE A 77 -15.75 -5.66 -5.39
CA ILE A 77 -15.22 -5.32 -6.72
C ILE A 77 -14.17 -4.20 -6.62
N ALA A 78 -14.36 -3.22 -5.74
CA ALA A 78 -13.39 -2.15 -5.53
C ALA A 78 -12.07 -2.69 -4.96
N LEU A 79 -12.12 -3.59 -3.98
CA LEU A 79 -10.95 -4.24 -3.40
C LEU A 79 -10.21 -5.08 -4.44
N ASN A 80 -10.93 -5.88 -5.22
CA ASN A 80 -10.33 -6.72 -6.26
C ASN A 80 -9.65 -5.87 -7.34
N ARG A 81 -10.30 -4.80 -7.80
CA ARG A 81 -9.72 -3.86 -8.77
C ARG A 81 -8.44 -3.21 -8.25
N ASN A 82 -8.45 -2.73 -7.01
CA ASN A 82 -7.26 -2.14 -6.40
C ASN A 82 -6.13 -3.16 -6.27
N LEU A 83 -6.45 -4.39 -5.90
CA LEU A 83 -5.50 -5.49 -5.79
C LEU A 83 -4.83 -5.80 -7.15
N GLU A 84 -5.62 -5.88 -8.22
CA GLU A 84 -5.12 -6.07 -9.59
C GLU A 84 -4.15 -4.97 -10.01
N ASP A 85 -4.51 -3.70 -9.78
CA ASP A 85 -3.66 -2.55 -10.10
C ASP A 85 -2.35 -2.56 -9.31
N VAL A 86 -2.41 -2.91 -8.03
CA VAL A 86 -1.24 -3.07 -7.17
C VAL A 86 -0.34 -4.19 -7.70
N PHE A 87 -0.89 -5.36 -8.04
CA PHE A 87 -0.11 -6.46 -8.61
C PHE A 87 0.50 -6.09 -9.97
N ALA A 88 -0.24 -5.44 -10.85
CA ALA A 88 0.27 -4.97 -12.13
C ALA A 88 1.41 -3.96 -11.94
N LYS A 89 1.31 -3.09 -10.93
CA LYS A 89 2.38 -2.18 -10.53
C LYS A 89 3.59 -2.91 -9.98
N LEU A 90 3.40 -3.89 -9.09
CA LEU A 90 4.47 -4.72 -8.53
C LEU A 90 5.22 -5.45 -9.64
N ARG A 91 4.50 -6.08 -10.58
CA ARG A 91 5.07 -6.77 -11.73
C ARG A 91 5.94 -5.86 -12.61
N ARG A 92 5.55 -4.60 -12.76
CA ARG A 92 6.27 -3.59 -13.55
C ARG A 92 7.53 -3.06 -12.86
N ILE A 93 7.55 -2.96 -11.52
CA ILE A 93 8.73 -2.51 -10.77
C ILE A 93 9.68 -3.66 -10.41
N SER A 94 9.22 -4.91 -10.49
CA SER A 94 10.07 -6.09 -10.37
C SER A 94 10.84 -6.34 -11.66
N LYS A 95 12.09 -6.80 -11.52
CA LYS A 95 12.88 -7.25 -12.68
C LYS A 95 12.23 -8.48 -13.35
N PRO A 96 12.39 -8.66 -14.67
CA PRO A 96 11.76 -9.74 -15.42
C PRO A 96 12.15 -11.16 -14.96
N GLU A 97 13.31 -11.31 -14.30
CA GLU A 97 13.80 -12.59 -13.76
C GLU A 97 12.96 -13.10 -12.57
N LEU A 98 12.22 -12.23 -11.88
CA LEU A 98 11.42 -12.56 -10.70
C LEU A 98 9.96 -12.90 -11.02
N VAL A 99 9.54 -12.75 -12.29
CA VAL A 99 8.13 -12.81 -12.73
C VAL A 99 7.83 -14.13 -13.47
N ARG A 100 8.73 -15.13 -13.39
CA ARG A 100 8.49 -16.46 -13.96
C ARG A 100 7.54 -17.30 -13.13
#